data_AF-A0ABD5VXL8-F1
#
_entry.id   AF-A0ABD5VXL8-F1
#
_cell.length_a   1.000
_cell.length_b   1.000
_cell.length_c   1.000
_cell.angle_alpha   90.00
_cell.angle_beta   90.00
_cell.angle_gamma   90.00
#
_symmetry.space_group_name_H-M   'P 1'
#
loop_
_entity.id
_entity.type
_entity.pdbx_description
1 polymer ?
#
loop_
_entity_poly.entity_id
_entity_poly.type
_entity_poly.pdbx_seq_one_letter_code
_entity_poly.pdbx_strand_id
1 'polypeptide(L)'
;MKIHQNVRHFATRKGLEMPVVGDVIHDKMVDLHTSVFLDRADDGSREERRDHLEAFFDGTMAMYLRALNEGYSEAAAREITHVAANFDFYNHGWTEMMEFPADEVDAHYERYADFFERHGVTVADPLGEFAPETVPDAPATPEKLDDPEHPHAEGGFSDDVYVEDDAGEVSVGGSEEPDEVDVSDAIGVSEDDVEDAA
;
A
#
# COMPACT_ATOMS: atom_id res chain seq x y z
N MET A 1 -9.20 7.70 4.86
CA MET A 1 -8.01 6.89 5.24
C MET A 1 -7.02 7.74 6.06
N LYS A 2 -6.45 7.17 7.14
CA LYS A 2 -5.33 7.78 7.90
C LYS A 2 -4.06 6.97 7.70
N ILE A 3 -3.01 7.63 7.21
CA ILE A 3 -1.70 7.00 7.01
C ILE A 3 -0.75 7.51 8.10
N HIS A 4 -0.32 6.60 8.97
CA HIS A 4 0.71 6.90 9.97
C HIS A 4 2.10 6.68 9.35
N GLN A 5 2.99 7.63 9.56
CA GLN A 5 4.37 7.57 9.09
C GLN A 5 5.32 7.78 10.28
N ASN A 6 6.39 7.00 10.32
CA ASN A 6 7.45 7.10 11.33
C ASN A 6 8.80 6.79 10.68
N VAL A 7 9.89 6.89 11.44
CA VAL A 7 11.27 6.67 10.95
C VAL A 7 11.46 5.35 10.20
N ARG A 8 10.75 4.28 10.62
CA ARG A 8 10.81 2.98 9.94
C ARG A 8 10.34 3.03 8.48
N HIS A 9 9.37 3.88 8.18
CA HIS A 9 8.91 4.06 6.80
C HIS A 9 9.99 4.74 5.93
N PHE A 10 10.72 5.70 6.50
CA PHE A 10 11.86 6.32 5.81
C PHE A 10 13.01 5.32 5.62
N ALA A 11 13.25 4.43 6.59
CA ALA A 11 14.23 3.34 6.49
C ALA A 11 13.89 2.34 5.39
N THR A 12 12.62 1.89 5.35
CA THR A 12 12.11 1.04 4.26
C THR A 12 12.33 1.68 2.91
N ARG A 13 11.96 2.97 2.74
CA ARG A 13 12.17 3.67 1.47
C ARG A 13 13.65 3.72 1.07
N LYS A 14 14.55 4.13 1.96
CA LYS A 14 15.99 4.17 1.66
C LYS A 14 16.53 2.79 1.28
N GLY A 15 16.09 1.76 1.99
CA GLY A 15 16.50 0.40 1.72
C GLY A 15 16.04 -0.11 0.35
N LEU A 16 14.81 0.24 -0.09
CA LEU A 16 14.30 -0.11 -1.42
C LEU A 16 15.12 0.47 -2.58
N GLU A 17 15.82 1.59 -2.36
CA GLU A 17 16.70 2.20 -3.36
C GLU A 17 18.11 1.57 -3.40
N MET A 18 18.46 0.72 -2.43
CA MET A 18 19.78 0.10 -2.34
C MET A 18 19.87 -1.18 -3.21
N PRO A 19 20.96 -1.38 -3.96
CA PRO A 19 21.17 -2.63 -4.69
C PRO A 19 21.17 -3.85 -3.76
N VAL A 20 20.52 -4.94 -4.17
CA VAL A 20 20.39 -6.22 -3.44
C VAL A 20 19.53 -6.14 -2.17
N VAL A 21 19.79 -5.18 -1.29
CA VAL A 21 18.98 -4.93 -0.09
C VAL A 21 17.55 -4.54 -0.47
N GLY A 22 17.38 -3.79 -1.56
CA GLY A 22 16.06 -3.38 -2.04
C GLY A 22 15.16 -4.55 -2.42
N ASP A 23 15.71 -5.62 -3.00
CA ASP A 23 14.95 -6.82 -3.37
C ASP A 23 14.42 -7.54 -2.11
N VAL A 24 15.24 -7.62 -1.04
CA VAL A 24 14.82 -8.22 0.23
C VAL A 24 13.73 -7.40 0.90
N ILE A 25 13.89 -6.07 0.94
CA ILE A 25 12.91 -5.17 1.57
C ILE A 25 11.61 -5.18 0.77
N HIS A 26 11.69 -5.23 -0.54
CA HIS A 26 10.54 -5.40 -1.42
C HIS A 26 9.73 -6.65 -1.04
N ASP A 27 10.37 -7.82 -0.99
CA ASP A 27 9.70 -9.09 -0.67
C ASP A 27 9.07 -9.06 0.73
N LYS A 28 9.76 -8.50 1.73
CA LYS A 28 9.22 -8.35 3.09
C LYS A 28 8.00 -7.43 3.13
N MET A 29 7.99 -6.38 2.31
CA MET A 29 6.87 -5.45 2.25
C MET A 29 5.64 -6.08 1.58
N VAL A 30 5.84 -6.89 0.54
CA VAL A 30 4.79 -7.70 -0.07
C VAL A 30 4.22 -8.71 0.94
N ASP A 31 5.09 -9.45 1.63
CA ASP A 31 4.69 -10.43 2.66
C ASP A 31 3.90 -9.76 3.80
N LEU A 32 4.36 -8.60 4.27
CA LEU A 32 3.71 -7.85 5.33
C LEU A 32 2.30 -7.42 4.94
N HIS A 33 2.14 -6.77 3.79
CA HIS A 33 0.83 -6.29 3.33
C HIS A 33 -0.11 -7.47 3.07
N THR A 34 0.39 -8.51 2.42
CA THR A 34 -0.35 -9.77 2.23
C THR A 34 -0.85 -10.29 3.57
N SER A 35 0.01 -10.44 4.57
CA SER A 35 -0.37 -10.93 5.89
C SER A 35 -1.42 -10.03 6.55
N VAL A 36 -1.22 -8.71 6.52
CA VAL A 36 -2.14 -7.73 7.15
C VAL A 36 -3.53 -7.82 6.54
N PHE A 37 -3.64 -7.91 5.21
CA PHE A 37 -4.95 -7.99 4.55
C PHE A 37 -5.57 -9.38 4.67
N LEU A 38 -4.77 -10.45 4.62
CA LEU A 38 -5.28 -11.79 4.89
C LEU A 38 -5.86 -11.93 6.30
N ASP A 39 -5.33 -11.21 7.29
CA ASP A 39 -5.92 -11.18 8.63
C ASP A 39 -7.28 -10.47 8.69
N ARG A 40 -7.59 -9.61 7.72
CA ARG A 40 -8.90 -8.97 7.53
C ARG A 40 -9.87 -9.83 6.71
N ALA A 41 -9.35 -10.80 5.95
CA ALA A 41 -10.18 -11.68 5.14
C ALA A 41 -11.04 -12.61 6.01
N ASP A 42 -12.22 -12.97 5.51
CA ASP A 42 -13.06 -13.99 6.12
C ASP A 42 -12.29 -15.31 6.32
N ASP A 43 -12.52 -15.98 7.45
CA ASP A 43 -11.72 -17.13 7.95
C ASP A 43 -11.55 -18.29 6.94
N GLY A 44 -12.41 -18.39 5.92
CA GLY A 44 -12.35 -19.43 4.89
C GLY A 44 -11.63 -19.03 3.59
N SER A 45 -11.38 -17.74 3.35
CA SER A 45 -10.87 -17.24 2.06
C SER A 45 -9.40 -16.86 2.07
N ARG A 46 -8.72 -16.99 3.23
CA ARG A 46 -7.34 -16.53 3.40
C ARG A 46 -6.36 -17.19 2.44
N GLU A 47 -6.34 -18.53 2.40
CA GLU A 47 -5.43 -19.25 1.50
C GLU A 47 -5.77 -19.02 0.02
N GLU A 48 -7.05 -18.86 -0.31
CA GLU A 48 -7.51 -18.69 -1.69
C GLU A 48 -7.19 -17.30 -2.27
N ARG A 49 -7.02 -16.29 -1.41
CA ARG A 49 -6.68 -14.92 -1.84
C ARG A 49 -5.19 -14.62 -1.78
N ARG A 50 -4.38 -15.48 -1.16
CA ARG A 50 -2.95 -15.24 -0.91
C ARG A 50 -2.18 -14.93 -2.19
N ASP A 51 -2.19 -15.85 -3.16
CA ASP A 51 -1.39 -15.71 -4.38
C ASP A 51 -1.79 -14.46 -5.20
N HIS A 52 -3.08 -14.11 -5.17
CA HIS A 52 -3.57 -12.87 -5.76
C HIS A 52 -3.00 -11.64 -5.05
N LEU A 53 -3.11 -11.59 -3.72
CA LEU A 53 -2.63 -10.46 -2.92
C LEU A 53 -1.11 -10.31 -3.02
N GLU A 54 -0.35 -11.39 -3.03
CA GLU A 54 1.12 -11.34 -3.19
C GLU A 54 1.50 -10.73 -4.54
N ALA A 55 0.90 -11.20 -5.64
CA ALA A 55 1.13 -10.63 -6.97
C ALA A 55 0.62 -9.19 -7.11
N PHE A 56 -0.52 -8.88 -6.46
CA PHE A 56 -1.07 -7.53 -6.45
C PHE A 56 -0.14 -6.57 -5.72
N PHE A 57 0.33 -6.94 -4.52
CA PHE A 57 1.19 -6.07 -3.73
C PHE A 57 2.57 -5.88 -4.36
N ASP A 58 3.13 -6.89 -5.05
CA ASP A 58 4.31 -6.74 -5.90
C ASP A 58 4.13 -5.60 -6.93
N GLY A 59 3.02 -5.60 -7.67
CA GLY A 59 2.69 -4.53 -8.60
C GLY A 59 2.53 -3.16 -7.92
N THR A 60 1.90 -3.11 -6.74
CA THR A 60 1.78 -1.84 -6.01
C THR A 60 3.11 -1.32 -5.46
N MET A 61 4.07 -2.18 -5.14
CA MET A 61 5.42 -1.75 -4.74
C MET A 61 6.15 -1.08 -5.91
N ALA A 62 6.00 -1.61 -7.13
CA ALA A 62 6.48 -0.95 -8.35
C ALA A 62 5.80 0.42 -8.57
N MET A 63 4.48 0.51 -8.34
CA MET A 63 3.73 1.76 -8.41
C MET A 63 4.21 2.81 -7.39
N TYR A 64 4.45 2.39 -6.15
CA TYR A 64 4.99 3.24 -5.08
C TYR A 64 6.36 3.82 -5.46
N LEU A 65 7.29 2.97 -5.88
CA LEU A 65 8.61 3.41 -6.33
C LEU A 65 8.52 4.33 -7.54
N ARG A 66 7.57 4.09 -8.45
CA ARG A 66 7.34 4.98 -9.59
C ARG A 66 6.86 6.36 -9.13
N ALA A 67 5.89 6.44 -8.24
CA ALA A 67 5.39 7.70 -7.72
C ALA A 67 6.51 8.53 -7.05
N LEU A 68 7.35 7.90 -6.22
CA LEU A 68 8.51 8.56 -5.63
C LEU A 68 9.48 9.10 -6.67
N ASN A 69 9.80 8.30 -7.69
CA ASN A 69 10.68 8.71 -8.79
C ASN A 69 10.11 9.86 -9.63
N GLU A 70 8.79 10.01 -9.69
CA GLU A 70 8.11 11.14 -10.34
C GLU A 70 7.99 12.39 -9.44
N GLY A 71 8.53 12.33 -8.21
CA GLY A 71 8.59 13.46 -7.29
C GLY A 71 7.37 13.61 -6.38
N TYR A 72 6.53 12.59 -6.27
CA TYR A 72 5.49 12.55 -5.25
C TYR A 72 6.14 12.41 -3.87
N SER A 73 5.53 13.01 -2.85
CA SER A 73 5.96 12.79 -1.47
C SER A 73 5.70 11.35 -1.05
N GLU A 74 6.41 10.89 -0.01
CA GLU A 74 6.18 9.57 0.59
C GLU A 74 4.70 9.33 0.95
N ALA A 75 4.10 10.33 1.59
CA ALA A 75 2.68 10.40 1.90
C ALA A 75 1.81 10.13 0.68
N ALA A 76 2.06 10.84 -0.43
CA ALA A 76 1.27 10.73 -1.64
C ALA A 76 1.52 9.41 -2.37
N ALA A 77 2.76 8.92 -2.41
CA ALA A 77 3.10 7.64 -3.01
C ALA A 77 2.40 6.46 -2.30
N ARG A 78 2.32 6.50 -0.97
CA ARG A 78 1.53 5.53 -0.19
C ARG A 78 0.04 5.70 -0.42
N GLU A 79 -0.47 6.92 -0.42
CA GLU A 79 -1.90 7.12 -0.68
C GLU A 79 -2.30 6.58 -2.07
N ILE A 80 -1.48 6.79 -3.09
CA ILE A 80 -1.67 6.25 -4.45
C ILE A 80 -1.83 4.72 -4.42
N THR A 81 -0.94 3.99 -3.73
CA THR A 81 -1.00 2.53 -3.68
C THR A 81 -2.17 2.00 -2.86
N HIS A 82 -2.51 2.68 -1.76
CA HIS A 82 -3.70 2.33 -0.99
C HIS A 82 -5.00 2.58 -1.77
N VAL A 83 -5.05 3.64 -2.60
CA VAL A 83 -6.17 3.88 -3.52
C VAL A 83 -6.27 2.78 -4.56
N ALA A 84 -5.16 2.38 -5.19
CA ALA A 84 -5.13 1.24 -6.10
C ALA A 84 -5.60 -0.06 -5.43
N ALA A 85 -5.15 -0.34 -4.20
CA ALA A 85 -5.61 -1.50 -3.42
C ALA A 85 -7.12 -1.49 -3.19
N ASN A 86 -7.71 -0.34 -2.87
CA ASN A 86 -9.16 -0.23 -2.70
C ASN A 86 -9.93 -0.47 -4.01
N PHE A 87 -9.38 -0.13 -5.18
CA PHE A 87 -10.01 -0.48 -6.45
C PHE A 87 -10.07 -2.00 -6.66
N ASP A 88 -8.99 -2.71 -6.33
CA ASP A 88 -8.96 -4.16 -6.40
C ASP A 88 -9.94 -4.81 -5.43
N PHE A 89 -9.95 -4.34 -4.17
CA PHE A 89 -10.90 -4.83 -3.17
C PHE A 89 -12.35 -4.53 -3.55
N TYR A 90 -12.60 -3.36 -4.13
CA TYR A 90 -13.90 -2.99 -4.66
C TYR A 90 -14.33 -3.94 -5.81
N ASN A 91 -13.45 -4.20 -6.78
CA ASN A 91 -13.74 -5.11 -7.90
C ASN A 91 -14.08 -6.53 -7.45
N HIS A 92 -13.43 -7.00 -6.38
CA HIS A 92 -13.70 -8.31 -5.79
C HIS A 92 -14.83 -8.29 -4.75
N GLY A 93 -15.37 -7.14 -4.37
CA GLY A 93 -16.35 -7.01 -3.30
C GLY A 93 -15.82 -7.39 -1.91
N TRP A 94 -14.51 -7.25 -1.68
CA TRP A 94 -13.87 -7.48 -0.38
C TRP A 94 -13.98 -6.24 0.51
N THR A 95 -15.21 -5.86 0.86
CA THR A 95 -15.49 -4.65 1.64
C THR A 95 -14.82 -4.68 3.02
N GLU A 96 -14.57 -5.88 3.55
CA GLU A 96 -13.80 -6.08 4.79
C GLU A 96 -12.33 -5.67 4.68
N MET A 97 -11.77 -5.55 3.48
CA MET A 97 -10.38 -5.11 3.26
C MET A 97 -10.28 -3.62 2.94
N MET A 98 -11.37 -2.99 2.52
CA MET A 98 -11.37 -1.58 2.10
C MET A 98 -11.00 -0.63 3.24
N GLU A 99 -10.24 0.40 2.89
CA GLU A 99 -9.66 1.39 3.80
C GLU A 99 -10.32 2.77 3.66
N PHE A 100 -11.21 2.91 2.68
CA PHE A 100 -12.21 3.97 2.58
C PHE A 100 -13.54 3.39 2.08
N PRO A 101 -14.68 4.07 2.32
CA PRO A 101 -15.99 3.61 1.86
C PRO A 101 -16.09 3.46 0.35
N ALA A 102 -16.83 2.46 -0.13
CA ALA A 102 -17.02 2.20 -1.56
C ALA A 102 -17.59 3.39 -2.36
N ASP A 103 -18.35 4.29 -1.73
CA ASP A 103 -18.86 5.52 -2.37
C ASP A 103 -17.81 6.64 -2.50
N GLU A 104 -16.62 6.49 -1.92
CA GLU A 104 -15.49 7.43 -2.03
C GLU A 104 -14.47 7.02 -3.13
N VAL A 105 -14.66 5.88 -3.81
CA VAL A 105 -13.75 5.36 -4.87
C VAL A 105 -13.46 6.39 -5.95
N ASP A 106 -14.49 7.00 -6.53
CA ASP A 106 -14.34 7.97 -7.63
C ASP A 106 -13.58 9.22 -7.17
N ALA A 107 -13.85 9.69 -5.96
CA ALA A 107 -13.19 10.88 -5.42
C ALA A 107 -11.70 10.63 -5.13
N HIS A 108 -11.34 9.42 -4.65
CA HIS A 108 -9.96 9.01 -4.51
C HIS A 108 -9.24 8.84 -5.86
N TYR A 109 -9.95 8.35 -6.89
CA TYR A 109 -9.42 8.32 -8.25
C TYR A 109 -9.12 9.73 -8.77
N GLU A 110 -10.07 10.66 -8.67
CA GLU A 110 -9.94 12.03 -9.17
C GLU A 110 -8.73 12.78 -8.56
N ARG A 111 -8.40 12.52 -7.29
CA ARG A 111 -7.28 13.13 -6.59
C ARG A 111 -5.92 12.86 -7.25
N TYR A 112 -5.73 11.65 -7.77
CA TYR A 112 -4.48 11.21 -8.40
C TYR A 112 -4.67 10.87 -9.88
N ALA A 113 -5.72 11.40 -10.51
CA ALA A 113 -6.07 11.13 -11.90
C ALA A 113 -4.89 11.33 -12.86
N ASP A 114 -4.11 12.41 -12.70
CA ASP A 114 -2.93 12.66 -13.54
C ASP A 114 -1.87 11.54 -13.48
N PHE A 115 -1.68 10.91 -12.32
CA PHE A 115 -0.78 9.76 -12.16
C PHE A 115 -1.45 8.51 -12.75
N PHE A 116 -2.69 8.24 -12.35
CA PHE A 116 -3.41 7.04 -12.77
C PHE A 116 -3.61 6.96 -14.29
N GLU A 117 -4.06 8.04 -14.93
CA GLU A 117 -4.23 8.12 -16.39
C GLU A 117 -2.90 7.91 -17.13
N ARG A 118 -1.80 8.47 -16.61
CA ARG A 118 -0.46 8.34 -17.21
C ARG A 118 0.02 6.91 -17.23
N HIS A 119 -0.27 6.16 -16.17
CA HIS A 119 0.19 4.80 -15.96
C HIS A 119 -0.87 3.74 -16.30
N GLY A 120 -2.02 4.15 -16.84
CA GLY A 120 -3.11 3.24 -17.22
C GLY A 120 -3.84 2.60 -16.04
N VAL A 121 -3.66 3.12 -14.82
CA VAL A 121 -4.37 2.67 -13.63
C VAL A 121 -5.81 3.17 -13.69
N THR A 122 -6.77 2.27 -13.52
CA THR A 122 -8.19 2.58 -13.47
C THR A 122 -8.87 1.76 -12.39
N VAL A 123 -10.12 2.09 -12.04
CA VAL A 123 -10.87 1.25 -11.10
C VAL A 123 -10.97 -0.19 -11.60
N ALA A 124 -11.14 -0.43 -12.91
CA ALA A 124 -11.25 -1.77 -13.50
C ALA A 124 -9.90 -2.47 -13.76
N ASP A 125 -8.81 -1.71 -13.77
CA ASP A 125 -7.44 -2.20 -13.94
C ASP A 125 -6.53 -1.48 -12.94
N PRO A 126 -6.54 -1.92 -11.66
CA PRO A 126 -5.91 -1.17 -10.57
C PRO A 126 -4.38 -1.10 -10.64
N LEU A 127 -3.75 -1.99 -11.42
CA LEU A 127 -2.29 -2.01 -11.57
C LEU A 127 -1.83 -1.34 -12.86
N GLY A 128 -2.63 -1.30 -13.93
CA GLY A 128 -2.23 -0.68 -15.19
C GLY A 128 -0.89 -1.21 -15.68
N GLU A 129 0.07 -0.33 -15.96
CA GLU A 129 1.41 -0.74 -16.41
C GLU A 129 2.26 -1.45 -15.35
N PHE A 130 1.86 -1.41 -14.07
CA PHE A 130 2.59 -2.02 -12.96
C PHE A 130 2.20 -3.48 -12.72
N ALA A 131 1.24 -4.01 -13.48
CA ALA A 131 0.83 -5.40 -13.33
C ALA A 131 2.01 -6.35 -13.62
N PRO A 132 2.26 -7.37 -12.77
CA PRO A 132 3.18 -8.45 -13.10
C PRO A 132 2.65 -9.24 -14.30
N GLU A 133 3.46 -10.16 -14.84
CA GLU A 133 3.07 -10.97 -16.03
C GLU A 133 1.71 -11.66 -15.84
N THR A 134 1.41 -12.08 -14.61
CA THR A 134 0.10 -12.64 -14.23
C THR A 134 -0.25 -12.26 -12.80
N VAL A 135 -1.48 -11.80 -12.59
CA VAL A 135 -2.12 -11.75 -11.26
C VAL A 135 -3.11 -12.91 -11.18
N PRO A 136 -2.93 -13.89 -10.28
CA PRO A 136 -3.84 -15.03 -10.13
C PRO A 136 -5.27 -14.58 -9.81
N ASP A 137 -6.29 -15.26 -10.34
CA ASP A 137 -7.68 -14.99 -9.95
C ASP A 137 -7.91 -15.39 -8.48
N ALA A 138 -8.80 -14.66 -7.79
CA ALA A 138 -9.22 -14.96 -6.42
C ALA A 138 -10.75 -14.95 -6.26
N PRO A 139 -11.30 -15.64 -5.25
CA PRO A 139 -12.75 -15.64 -4.99
C PRO A 139 -13.28 -14.25 -4.66
N ALA A 140 -14.24 -13.77 -5.45
CA ALA A 140 -14.95 -12.51 -5.25
C ALA A 140 -16.25 -12.70 -4.46
N THR A 141 -16.64 -11.67 -3.72
CA THR A 141 -17.91 -11.53 -2.98
C THR A 141 -18.66 -10.26 -3.40
N PRO A 142 -18.98 -10.07 -4.70
CA PRO A 142 -19.56 -8.83 -5.22
C PRO A 142 -20.90 -8.46 -4.56
N GLU A 143 -21.65 -9.45 -4.05
CA GLU A 143 -22.89 -9.23 -3.31
C GLU A 143 -22.71 -8.39 -2.04
N LYS A 144 -21.50 -8.31 -1.47
CA LYS A 144 -21.22 -7.45 -0.31
C LYS A 144 -21.29 -5.96 -0.66
N LEU A 145 -21.21 -5.58 -1.94
CA LEU A 145 -21.33 -4.18 -2.36
C LEU A 145 -22.77 -3.64 -2.27
N ASP A 146 -23.79 -4.51 -2.19
CA ASP A 146 -25.19 -4.10 -2.09
C ASP A 146 -25.54 -3.52 -0.69
N ASP A 147 -24.86 -3.98 0.36
CA ASP A 147 -24.97 -3.49 1.74
C ASP A 147 -23.61 -3.59 2.44
N PRO A 148 -22.68 -2.67 2.13
CA PRO A 148 -21.26 -2.88 2.43
C PRO A 148 -20.91 -2.57 3.88
N GLU A 149 -20.28 -3.54 4.54
CA GLU A 149 -19.61 -3.35 5.83
C GLU A 149 -18.14 -3.04 5.60
N HIS A 150 -17.68 -1.88 6.09
CA HIS A 150 -16.29 -1.44 5.98
C HIS A 150 -15.64 -1.28 7.37
N PRO A 151 -15.33 -2.38 8.08
CA PRO A 151 -14.85 -2.35 9.46
C PRO A 151 -13.52 -1.59 9.65
N HIS A 152 -12.75 -1.42 8.56
CA HIS A 152 -11.46 -0.75 8.56
C HIS A 152 -11.44 0.56 7.77
N ALA A 153 -12.58 0.98 7.19
CA ALA A 153 -12.67 2.24 6.49
C ALA A 153 -12.96 3.38 7.47
N GLU A 154 -12.13 4.42 7.39
CA GLU A 154 -12.44 5.71 7.96
C GLU A 154 -12.80 6.67 6.82
N GLY A 155 -14.11 6.87 6.63
CA GLY A 155 -14.67 7.81 5.66
C GLY A 155 -14.54 9.26 6.10
N GLY A 156 -14.78 10.16 5.16
CA GLY A 156 -14.54 11.58 5.32
C GLY A 156 -13.04 11.86 5.20
N PHE A 157 -12.67 12.38 4.03
CA PHE A 157 -11.40 13.01 3.60
C PHE A 157 -10.63 13.78 4.69
N SER A 158 -10.21 13.10 5.76
CA SER A 158 -9.36 13.61 6.80
C SER A 158 -7.94 13.55 6.26
N ASP A 159 -7.64 14.57 5.46
CA ASP A 159 -6.49 14.86 4.60
C ASP A 159 -5.10 14.89 5.27
N ASP A 160 -4.88 14.12 6.33
CA ASP A 160 -3.70 14.29 7.15
C ASP A 160 -2.86 13.01 7.16
N VAL A 161 -1.66 13.09 6.58
CA VAL A 161 -0.58 12.19 6.94
C VAL A 161 -0.05 12.65 8.29
N TYR A 162 -0.14 11.73 9.24
CA TYR A 162 0.29 11.93 10.61
C TYR A 162 1.68 11.34 10.76
N VAL A 163 2.70 12.21 10.82
CA VAL A 163 4.08 11.80 11.06
C VAL A 163 4.35 11.82 12.55
N GLU A 164 4.74 10.67 13.10
CA GLU A 164 5.28 10.55 14.45
C GLU A 164 6.81 10.67 14.40
N ASP A 165 7.37 11.65 15.13
CA ASP A 165 8.81 11.84 15.27
C ASP A 165 9.45 10.92 16.33
N ASP A 166 10.77 10.99 16.51
CA ASP A 166 11.51 10.19 17.50
C ASP A 166 11.09 10.44 18.96
N ALA A 167 10.36 11.53 19.22
CA ALA A 167 9.82 11.86 20.53
C ALA A 167 8.38 11.38 20.72
N GLY A 168 7.77 10.76 19.70
CA GLY A 168 6.37 10.35 19.70
C GLY A 168 5.40 11.52 19.45
N GLU A 169 5.87 12.66 18.97
CA GLU A 169 5.02 13.80 18.62
C GLU A 169 4.44 13.61 17.22
N VAL A 170 3.12 13.69 17.12
CA VAL A 170 2.39 13.51 15.87
C VAL A 170 2.12 14.86 15.21
N SER A 171 2.68 15.09 14.04
CA SER A 171 2.47 16.29 13.22
C SER A 171 1.67 15.98 11.96
N VAL A 172 0.90 16.97 11.49
CA VAL A 172 0.10 16.89 10.27
C VAL A 172 0.91 17.43 9.09
N GLY A 173 1.07 16.60 8.05
CA GLY A 173 1.80 16.93 6.82
C GLY A 173 3.11 16.16 6.70
N GLY A 174 3.56 15.93 5.46
CA GLY A 174 4.82 15.24 5.19
C GLY A 174 5.98 15.99 5.85
N SER A 175 6.60 15.37 6.85
CA SER A 175 7.77 15.91 7.53
C SER A 175 8.98 15.89 6.60
N GLU A 176 9.94 16.78 6.85
CA GLU A 176 11.28 16.64 6.30
C GLU A 176 11.84 15.25 6.68
N GLU A 177 12.54 14.62 5.74
CA GLU A 177 13.22 13.34 5.96
C GLU A 177 14.21 13.48 7.14
N PRO A 178 14.28 12.52 8.07
CA PRO A 178 15.28 12.55 9.13
C PRO A 178 16.72 12.54 8.55
N ASP A 179 17.62 13.34 9.13
CA ASP A 179 19.00 13.48 8.66
C ASP A 179 19.78 12.14 8.67
N GLU A 180 19.47 11.26 9.63
CA GLU A 180 20.06 9.93 9.76
C GLU A 180 18.94 8.88 9.82
N VAL A 181 19.00 7.89 8.93
CA VAL A 181 18.02 6.80 8.85
C VAL A 181 18.81 5.50 8.68
N ASP A 182 18.67 4.60 9.63
CA ASP A 182 19.27 3.27 9.59
C ASP A 182 18.37 2.32 8.80
N VAL A 183 18.91 1.62 7.80
CA VAL A 183 18.14 0.70 6.95
C VAL A 183 17.71 -0.56 7.72
N SER A 184 18.39 -0.90 8.82
CA SER A 184 17.98 -1.97 9.73
C SER A 184 16.68 -1.67 10.49
N ASP A 185 16.25 -0.41 10.54
CA ASP A 185 14.95 -0.01 11.10
C ASP A 185 13.77 -0.20 10.11
N ALA A 186 14.03 -0.71 8.90
CA ALA A 186 12.98 -0.94 7.90
C ALA A 186 11.87 -1.85 8.43
N ILE A 187 10.62 -1.53 8.08
CA ILE A 187 9.44 -2.26 8.54
C ILE A 187 9.49 -3.71 8.07
N GLY A 188 9.37 -4.65 9.02
CA GLY A 188 9.35 -6.08 8.72
C GLY A 188 10.73 -6.69 8.46
N VAL A 189 11.81 -5.92 8.63
CA VAL A 189 13.20 -6.31 8.39
C VAL A 189 13.94 -6.36 9.73
N SER A 190 14.80 -7.34 9.93
CA SER A 190 15.72 -7.41 11.07
C SER A 190 17.15 -7.04 10.68
N GLU A 191 18.00 -6.68 11.65
CA GLU A 191 19.44 -6.44 11.41
C GLU A 191 20.08 -7.63 10.67
N ASP A 192 19.73 -8.86 11.06
CA ASP A 192 20.23 -10.09 10.41
C ASP A 192 19.82 -10.17 8.92
N ASP A 193 18.61 -9.73 8.56
CA ASP A 193 18.14 -9.72 7.15
C ASP A 193 18.97 -8.73 6.30
N VAL A 194 19.43 -7.62 6.88
CA VAL A 194 20.26 -6.62 6.18
C VAL A 194 21.71 -7.08 6.07
N GLU A 195 22.26 -7.69 7.12
CA GLU A 195 23.63 -8.22 7.13
C GLU A 195 23.79 -9.41 6.17
N ASP A 196 22.79 -10.28 6.03
CA ASP A 196 22.82 -11.40 5.08
C ASP A 196 22.70 -10.93 3.61
N ALA A 197 22.21 -9.71 3.36
CA ALA A 197 22.00 -9.14 2.03
C ALA A 197 23.16 -8.23 1.53
N ALA A 198 24.07 -7.81 2.43
CA ALA A 198 25.17 -6.87 2.16
C ALA A 198 26.49 -7.54 1.72
#